data_AF-A0A9D9QBC7-F1
#
_entry.id   AF-A0A9D9QBC7-F1
#
_cell.length_a   1.000
_cell.length_b   1.000
_cell.length_c   1.000
_cell.angle_alpha   90.00
_cell.angle_beta   90.00
_cell.angle_gamma   90.00
#
_symmetry.space_group_name_H-M   'P 1'
#
loop_
_entity.id
_entity.type
_entity.pdbx_description
1 polymer ?
#
loop_
_entity_poly.entity_id
_entity_poly.type
_entity_poly.pdbx_seq_one_letter_code
_entity_poly.pdbx_strand_id
1 'polypeptide(L)'
;MKHGYSLLELLVVVLIIGILSAVALPYYFNTVENARNVELKIFWGSQKNYAVGKQFTEEELTKHNARLQNAGLKNFTAQIVCREGAPEGTPCYEVVFTRNANAAAQYQITSVNNFRALACIPSNALGTSFCKARAKPNGKIKIGEDDAYLIH
;
A
#
# COMPACT_ATOMS: atom_id res chain seq x y z
N MET A 1 -14.49 -17.97 53.11
CA MET A 1 -15.11 -16.66 52.80
C MET A 1 -14.76 -16.34 51.36
N LYS A 2 -15.74 -16.22 50.44
CA LYS A 2 -15.46 -15.85 49.06
C LYS A 2 -15.44 -14.33 48.98
N HIS A 3 -14.25 -13.74 48.85
CA HIS A 3 -14.11 -12.32 48.55
C HIS A 3 -14.70 -12.07 47.17
N GLY A 4 -15.86 -11.43 47.12
CA GLY A 4 -16.45 -10.94 45.87
C GLY A 4 -15.73 -9.67 45.44
N TYR A 5 -15.35 -9.60 44.17
CA TYR A 5 -14.81 -8.39 43.54
C TYR A 5 -15.76 -7.21 43.74
N SER A 6 -15.25 -6.03 44.09
CA SER A 6 -16.06 -4.84 44.18
C SER A 6 -16.41 -4.30 42.79
N LEU A 7 -17.58 -3.68 42.66
CA LEU A 7 -18.00 -3.01 41.42
C LEU A 7 -17.02 -1.88 41.03
N LEU A 8 -16.43 -1.22 42.03
CA LEU A 8 -15.48 -0.14 41.80
C LEU A 8 -14.15 -0.65 41.23
N GLU A 9 -13.66 -1.79 41.71
CA GLU A 9 -12.46 -2.43 41.14
C GLU A 9 -12.68 -2.81 39.67
N LEU A 10 -13.84 -3.36 39.34
CA LEU A 10 -14.13 -3.71 37.96
C LEU A 10 -14.29 -2.46 37.08
N LEU A 11 -14.87 -1.38 37.62
CA LEU A 11 -15.05 -0.11 36.91
C LEU A 11 -13.72 0.56 36.58
N VAL A 12 -12.79 0.67 37.54
CA VAL A 12 -11.49 1.31 37.29
C VAL A 12 -10.66 0.53 36.29
N VAL A 13 -10.76 -0.81 36.29
CA VAL A 13 -10.08 -1.66 35.31
C VAL A 13 -10.61 -1.40 33.89
N VAL A 14 -11.92 -1.33 33.71
CA VAL A 14 -12.51 -1.02 32.38
C VAL A 14 -12.15 0.39 31.92
N LEU A 15 -12.10 1.36 32.84
CA LEU A 15 -11.68 2.72 32.54
C LEU A 15 -10.22 2.76 32.05
N ILE A 16 -9.31 2.07 32.77
CA ILE A 16 -7.89 2.00 32.38
C ILE A 16 -7.74 1.30 31.02
N ILE A 17 -8.41 0.17 30.79
CA ILE A 17 -8.36 -0.55 29.50
C ILE A 17 -8.93 0.31 28.37
N GLY A 18 -9.97 1.11 28.63
CA GLY A 18 -10.57 2.02 27.65
C GLY A 18 -9.59 3.09 27.17
N ILE A 19 -8.86 3.73 28.09
CA ILE A 19 -7.85 4.74 27.74
C ILE A 19 -6.69 4.12 26.96
N LEU A 20 -6.17 2.97 27.42
CA LEU A 20 -5.08 2.28 26.74
C LEU A 20 -5.47 1.85 25.32
N SER A 21 -6.70 1.34 25.14
CA SER A 21 -7.21 0.90 23.83
C SER A 21 -7.34 2.06 22.83
N ALA A 22 -7.77 3.24 23.29
CA ALA A 22 -7.91 4.42 22.43
C ALA A 22 -6.58 4.84 21.77
N VAL A 23 -5.45 4.68 22.48
CA VAL A 23 -4.11 5.00 21.95
C VAL A 23 -3.49 3.81 21.20
N ALA A 24 -3.70 2.59 21.69
CA ALA A 24 -3.07 1.39 21.13
C ALA A 24 -3.64 0.99 19.76
N LEU A 25 -4.94 1.13 19.53
CA LEU A 25 -5.60 0.73 18.29
C LEU A 25 -5.07 1.46 17.03
N PRO A 26 -5.00 2.81 16.96
CA PRO A 26 -4.48 3.48 15.78
C PRO A 26 -3.01 3.13 15.50
N TYR A 27 -2.21 2.97 16.56
CA TYR A 27 -0.82 2.54 16.44
C TYR A 27 -0.69 1.13 15.88
N TYR A 28 -1.52 0.19 16.36
CA TYR A 28 -1.57 -1.19 15.87
C TYR A 28 -1.91 -1.23 14.38
N PHE A 29 -2.95 -0.52 13.94
CA PHE A 29 -3.35 -0.51 12.53
C PHE A 29 -2.26 0.06 11.62
N ASN A 30 -1.58 1.13 12.04
CA ASN A 30 -0.47 1.68 11.27
C ASN A 30 0.71 0.69 11.15
N THR A 31 1.02 -0.02 12.23
CA THR A 31 2.08 -1.05 12.25
C THR A 31 1.76 -2.22 11.33
N VAL A 32 0.52 -2.71 11.35
CA VAL A 32 0.07 -3.80 10.47
C VAL A 32 0.16 -3.40 9.00
N GLU A 33 -0.28 -2.19 8.64
CA GLU A 33 -0.15 -1.71 7.25
C GLU A 33 1.32 -1.50 6.84
N ASN A 34 2.20 -1.10 7.75
CA ASN A 34 3.64 -1.04 7.47
C ASN A 34 4.22 -2.43 7.18
N ALA A 35 3.83 -3.45 7.94
CA ALA A 35 4.26 -4.83 7.67
C ALA A 35 3.81 -5.31 6.28
N ARG A 36 2.56 -5.00 5.90
CA ARG A 36 2.03 -5.28 4.55
C ARG A 36 2.84 -4.59 3.44
N ASN A 37 3.27 -3.35 3.65
CA ASN A 37 4.12 -2.64 2.69
C ASN A 37 5.52 -3.24 2.53
N VAL A 38 6.06 -3.89 3.58
CA VAL A 38 7.35 -4.58 3.47
C VAL A 38 7.25 -5.77 2.51
N GLU A 39 6.18 -6.56 2.59
CA GLU A 39 5.91 -7.65 1.64
C GLU A 39 5.84 -7.13 0.20
N LEU A 40 5.18 -5.99 0.02
CA LEU A 40 5.07 -5.32 -1.27
C LEU A 40 6.45 -4.87 -1.79
N LYS A 41 7.29 -4.27 -0.96
CA LYS A 41 8.65 -3.83 -1.36
C LYS A 41 9.51 -5.00 -1.84
N ILE A 42 9.38 -6.18 -1.22
CA ILE A 42 10.07 -7.41 -1.66
C ILE A 42 9.57 -7.81 -3.05
N PHE A 43 8.25 -7.81 -3.26
CA PHE A 43 7.66 -8.16 -4.54
C PHE A 43 7.98 -7.12 -5.63
N TRP A 44 8.04 -5.84 -5.28
CA TRP A 44 8.47 -4.77 -6.17
C TRP A 44 9.90 -5.02 -6.70
N GLY A 45 10.82 -5.48 -5.85
CA GLY A 45 12.17 -5.86 -6.28
C GLY A 45 12.18 -6.96 -7.35
N SER A 46 11.32 -7.98 -7.23
CA SER A 46 11.23 -9.04 -8.24
C SER A 46 10.65 -8.52 -9.55
N GLN A 47 9.63 -7.65 -9.50
CA GLN A 47 9.02 -7.06 -10.69
C GLN A 47 9.96 -6.06 -11.39
N LYS A 48 10.72 -5.29 -10.62
CA LYS A 48 11.74 -4.39 -11.14
C LYS A 48 12.74 -5.13 -12.03
N ASN A 49 13.29 -6.24 -11.55
CA ASN A 49 14.24 -7.04 -12.33
C ASN A 49 13.61 -7.66 -13.57
N TYR A 50 12.30 -7.92 -13.53
CA TYR A 50 11.57 -8.48 -14.67
C TYR A 50 11.23 -7.44 -15.74
N ALA A 51 10.85 -6.22 -15.37
CA ALA A 51 10.17 -5.27 -16.25
C ALA A 51 11.02 -4.07 -16.68
N VAL A 52 12.07 -3.73 -15.93
CA VAL A 52 12.93 -2.57 -16.25
C VAL A 52 13.54 -2.74 -17.64
N GLY A 53 13.35 -1.73 -18.48
CA GLY A 53 13.94 -1.69 -19.83
C GLY A 53 13.27 -2.62 -20.84
N LYS A 54 12.25 -3.39 -20.46
CA LYS A 54 11.52 -4.25 -21.40
C LYS A 54 10.43 -3.48 -22.13
N GLN A 55 10.16 -3.94 -23.35
CA GLN A 55 8.94 -3.65 -24.07
C GLN A 55 8.13 -4.93 -24.15
N PHE A 56 6.89 -4.90 -23.67
CA PHE A 56 6.01 -6.05 -23.72
C PHE A 56 5.07 -5.92 -24.91
N THR A 57 4.83 -7.04 -25.59
CA THR A 57 3.64 -7.17 -26.43
C THR A 57 2.38 -7.24 -25.55
N GLU A 58 1.20 -6.97 -26.13
CA GLU A 58 -0.07 -7.05 -25.39
C GLU A 58 -0.33 -8.45 -24.82
N GLU A 59 0.06 -9.50 -25.55
CA GLU A 59 -0.08 -10.89 -25.10
C GLU A 59 0.84 -11.20 -23.90
N GLU A 60 2.10 -10.79 -23.98
CA GLU A 60 3.06 -10.98 -22.88
C GLU A 60 2.62 -10.25 -21.62
N LEU A 61 2.13 -9.02 -21.77
CA LEU A 61 1.61 -8.23 -20.66
C LEU A 61 0.42 -8.92 -20.00
N THR A 62 -0.53 -9.38 -20.82
CA THR A 62 -1.73 -10.09 -20.34
C THR A 62 -1.36 -11.37 -19.58
N LYS A 63 -0.46 -12.18 -20.17
CA LYS A 63 0.01 -13.42 -19.55
C LYS A 63 0.78 -13.16 -18.26
N HIS A 64 1.59 -12.12 -18.22
CA HIS A 64 2.33 -11.75 -17.01
C HIS A 64 1.39 -11.24 -15.92
N ASN A 65 0.45 -10.35 -16.24
CA ASN A 65 -0.54 -9.86 -15.29
C ASN A 65 -1.42 -10.98 -14.72
N ALA A 66 -1.80 -11.98 -15.52
CA ALA A 66 -2.48 -13.18 -15.03
C ALA A 66 -1.64 -13.99 -14.02
N ARG A 67 -0.31 -14.05 -14.20
CA ARG A 67 0.59 -14.67 -13.21
C ARG A 67 0.68 -13.84 -11.93
N LEU A 68 0.72 -12.52 -12.04
CA LEU A 68 0.76 -11.62 -10.89
C LEU A 68 -0.50 -11.69 -10.04
N GLN A 69 -1.67 -11.82 -10.67
CA GLN A 69 -2.93 -12.05 -9.97
C GLN A 69 -2.91 -13.33 -9.13
N ASN A 70 -2.18 -14.35 -9.59
CA ASN A 70 -2.02 -15.65 -8.90
C ASN A 70 -0.77 -15.75 -8.04
N ALA A 71 -0.02 -14.65 -7.82
CA ALA A 71 1.25 -14.67 -7.11
C ALA A 71 1.13 -14.82 -5.57
N GLY A 72 -0.08 -15.01 -5.05
CA GLY A 72 -0.32 -15.26 -3.62
C GLY A 72 -0.22 -14.00 -2.73
N LEU A 73 -0.33 -12.80 -3.31
CA LEU A 73 -0.37 -11.56 -2.55
C LEU A 73 -1.68 -11.47 -1.75
N LYS A 74 -1.60 -11.60 -0.42
CA LYS A 74 -2.79 -11.66 0.46
C LYS A 74 -3.54 -10.33 0.58
N ASN A 75 -2.80 -9.22 0.58
CA ASN A 75 -3.32 -7.90 0.92
C ASN A 75 -3.43 -6.97 -0.30
N PHE A 76 -2.83 -7.36 -1.42
CA PHE A 76 -2.73 -6.55 -2.62
C PHE A 76 -2.97 -7.41 -3.85
N THR A 77 -3.43 -6.79 -4.92
CA THR A 77 -3.25 -7.31 -6.27
C THR A 77 -2.09 -6.57 -6.93
N ALA A 78 -1.43 -7.20 -7.91
CA ALA A 78 -0.33 -6.59 -8.65
C ALA A 78 -0.59 -6.71 -10.15
N GLN A 79 -0.22 -5.66 -10.88
CA GLN A 79 -0.21 -5.63 -12.33
C GLN A 79 0.91 -4.74 -12.84
N ILE A 80 1.42 -5.04 -14.01
CA ILE A 80 2.27 -4.14 -14.77
C ILE A 80 1.39 -3.36 -15.73
N VAL A 81 1.62 -2.04 -15.78
CA VAL A 81 0.92 -1.12 -16.68
C VAL A 81 1.94 -0.24 -17.39
N CYS A 82 1.66 0.09 -18.64
CA CYS A 82 2.39 1.15 -19.34
C CYS A 82 1.81 2.49 -18.93
N ARG A 83 2.63 3.42 -18.46
CA ARG A 83 2.18 4.78 -18.13
C ARG A 83 1.97 5.60 -19.40
N GLU A 84 0.81 6.25 -19.49
CA GLU A 84 0.47 7.15 -20.58
C GLU A 84 1.46 8.32 -20.67
N GLY A 85 1.75 8.77 -21.89
CA GLY A 85 2.65 9.90 -22.16
C GLY A 85 4.14 9.55 -22.25
N ALA A 86 4.51 8.27 -22.18
CA ALA A 86 5.87 7.85 -22.51
C ALA A 86 6.13 8.03 -24.03
N PRO A 87 7.27 8.61 -24.44
CA PRO A 87 7.64 8.69 -25.85
C PRO A 87 7.65 7.30 -26.50
N GLU A 88 7.25 7.22 -27.76
CA GLU A 88 7.25 5.98 -28.52
C GLU A 88 8.63 5.34 -28.51
N GLY A 89 8.69 4.02 -28.26
CA GLY A 89 9.96 3.30 -28.15
C GLY A 89 10.66 3.41 -26.79
N THR A 90 10.12 4.14 -25.81
CA THR A 90 10.69 4.18 -24.45
C THR A 90 10.00 3.18 -23.49
N PRO A 91 10.74 2.50 -22.60
CA PRO A 91 10.14 1.64 -21.59
C PRO A 91 9.22 2.45 -20.65
N CYS A 92 7.92 2.19 -20.73
CA CYS A 92 6.87 2.89 -19.98
C CYS A 92 6.29 2.07 -18.82
N TYR A 93 6.74 0.83 -18.68
CA TYR A 93 6.13 -0.12 -17.76
C TYR A 93 6.50 0.20 -16.33
N GLU A 94 5.48 0.18 -15.47
CA GLU A 94 5.60 0.30 -14.03
C GLU A 94 4.72 -0.77 -13.39
N VAL A 95 5.05 -1.19 -12.17
CA VAL A 95 4.16 -2.07 -11.38
C VAL A 95 3.19 -1.21 -10.58
N VAL A 96 1.95 -1.65 -10.51
CA VAL A 96 0.89 -1.10 -9.67
C VAL A 96 0.43 -2.20 -8.74
N PHE A 97 0.51 -1.92 -7.45
CA PHE A 97 -0.05 -2.73 -6.38
C PHE A 97 -1.32 -2.05 -5.87
N THR A 98 -2.44 -2.73 -5.96
CA THR A 98 -3.73 -2.20 -5.50
C THR A 98 -4.14 -2.88 -4.21
N ARG A 99 -4.52 -2.10 -3.20
CA ARG A 99 -5.02 -2.65 -1.94
C ARG A 99 -6.34 -3.40 -2.18
N ASN A 100 -6.49 -4.58 -1.58
CA ASN A 100 -7.73 -5.34 -1.68
C ASN A 100 -8.91 -4.55 -1.06
N ALA A 101 -10.10 -4.70 -1.66
CA ALA A 101 -11.31 -3.91 -1.34
C ALA A 101 -11.75 -3.96 0.14
N ASN A 102 -11.34 -4.99 0.89
CA ASN A 102 -11.74 -5.19 2.30
C ASN A 102 -10.97 -4.32 3.30
N ALA A 103 -10.10 -3.42 2.85
CA ALA A 103 -9.33 -2.52 3.72
C ALA A 103 -10.05 -1.18 3.94
N ALA A 104 -9.95 -0.62 5.15
CA ALA A 104 -10.52 0.71 5.44
C ALA A 104 -9.79 1.82 4.67
N ALA A 105 -8.46 1.78 4.64
CA ALA A 105 -7.64 2.64 3.79
C ALA A 105 -7.49 2.00 2.41
N GLN A 106 -8.01 2.67 1.39
CA GLN A 106 -7.92 2.24 0.00
C GLN A 106 -6.88 3.10 -0.73
N TYR A 107 -5.87 2.45 -1.29
CA TYR A 107 -4.75 3.09 -1.97
C TYR A 107 -4.09 2.11 -2.94
N GLN A 108 -3.28 2.67 -3.84
CA GLN A 108 -2.37 1.94 -4.70
C GLN A 108 -0.94 2.37 -4.39
N ILE A 109 0.01 1.45 -4.50
CA ILE A 109 1.43 1.76 -4.51
C ILE A 109 1.95 1.40 -5.88
N THR A 110 2.54 2.36 -6.58
CA THR A 110 3.06 2.18 -7.93
C THR A 110 4.51 2.57 -7.99
N SER A 111 5.27 1.89 -8.85
CA SER A 111 6.60 2.36 -9.19
C SER A 111 6.53 3.56 -10.13
N VAL A 112 7.54 4.42 -10.02
CA VAL A 112 7.69 5.60 -10.86
C VAL A 112 9.15 5.78 -11.28
N ASN A 113 9.35 6.55 -12.35
CA ASN A 113 10.65 6.87 -12.92
C ASN A 113 11.44 5.61 -13.30
N ASN A 114 10.79 4.65 -13.97
CA ASN A 114 11.33 3.37 -14.40
C ASN A 114 11.84 2.55 -13.20
N PHE A 115 10.94 2.26 -12.26
CA PHE A 115 11.24 1.51 -11.03
C PHE A 115 12.37 2.09 -10.15
N ARG A 116 12.60 3.41 -10.20
CA ARG A 116 13.58 4.08 -9.33
C ARG A 116 12.99 4.56 -8.01
N ALA A 117 11.68 4.76 -7.95
CA ALA A 117 10.98 5.15 -6.75
C ALA A 117 9.60 4.49 -6.67
N LEU A 118 8.99 4.58 -5.49
CA LEU A 118 7.60 4.21 -5.24
C LEU A 118 6.78 5.47 -4.98
N ALA A 119 5.53 5.46 -5.42
CA ALA A 119 4.54 6.46 -5.15
C ALA A 119 3.25 5.81 -4.62
N CYS A 120 2.52 6.52 -3.78
CA CYS A 120 1.24 6.11 -3.22
C CYS A 120 0.13 6.97 -3.83
N ILE A 121 -0.87 6.33 -4.42
CA ILE A 121 -2.07 6.95 -4.98
C ILE A 121 -3.25 6.60 -4.06
N PRO A 122 -3.85 7.57 -3.36
CA PRO A 122 -4.99 7.29 -2.49
C PRO A 122 -6.28 7.12 -3.29
N SER A 123 -7.17 6.24 -2.84
CA SER A 123 -8.50 6.04 -3.44
C SER A 123 -9.64 6.45 -2.51
N ASN A 124 -9.35 6.74 -1.23
CA ASN A 124 -10.32 7.32 -0.29
C ASN A 124 -9.63 8.24 0.75
N ALA A 125 -10.42 8.85 1.64
CA ALA A 125 -9.91 9.77 2.65
C ALA A 125 -8.87 9.12 3.59
N LEU A 126 -9.13 7.88 4.03
CA LEU A 126 -8.18 7.12 4.87
C LEU A 126 -6.89 6.77 4.11
N GLY A 127 -7.00 6.43 2.83
CA GLY A 127 -5.87 6.25 1.91
C GLY A 127 -5.06 7.53 1.72
N THR A 128 -5.73 8.68 1.68
CA THR A 128 -5.06 9.99 1.59
C THR A 128 -4.20 10.25 2.82
N SER A 129 -4.76 10.04 4.02
CA SER A 129 -4.01 10.12 5.27
C SER A 129 -2.84 9.14 5.30
N PHE A 130 -3.07 7.91 4.83
CA PHE A 130 -2.05 6.87 4.74
C PHE A 130 -0.87 7.26 3.83
N CYS A 131 -1.16 7.74 2.60
CA CYS A 131 -0.14 8.14 1.65
C CYS A 131 0.63 9.38 2.14
N LYS A 132 -0.07 10.39 2.67
CA LYS A 132 0.56 11.61 3.21
C LYS A 132 1.49 11.31 4.38
N ALA A 133 1.10 10.40 5.28
CA ALA A 133 1.94 10.01 6.42
C ALA A 133 3.26 9.33 6.01
N ARG A 134 3.38 8.86 4.76
CA ARG A 134 4.56 8.18 4.20
C ARG A 134 5.26 8.98 3.11
N ALA A 135 4.71 10.15 2.78
CA ALA A 135 5.23 10.99 1.72
C ALA A 135 6.59 11.57 2.10
N LYS A 136 7.51 11.63 1.15
CA LYS A 136 8.73 12.41 1.27
C LYS A 136 8.37 13.91 1.40
N PRO A 137 9.23 14.74 2.03
CA PRO A 137 9.08 16.19 1.97
C PRO A 137 8.97 16.66 0.52
N ASN A 138 7.96 17.48 0.20
CA ASN A 138 7.65 17.94 -1.16
C ASN A 138 7.45 16.81 -2.19
N GLY A 139 7.08 15.60 -1.74
CA GLY A 139 6.93 14.42 -2.59
C GLY A 139 5.60 14.33 -3.34
N LYS A 140 4.76 15.38 -3.34
CA LYS A 140 3.49 15.35 -4.07
C LYS A 140 3.78 15.46 -5.58
N ILE A 141 3.27 14.50 -6.34
CA ILE A 141 3.39 14.41 -7.80
C ILE A 141 2.02 14.12 -8.41
N LYS A 142 1.94 14.15 -9.75
CA LYS A 142 0.78 13.66 -10.49
C LYS A 142 1.13 12.41 -11.30
N ILE A 143 0.18 11.48 -11.34
CA ILE A 143 0.27 10.25 -12.13
C ILE A 143 -1.01 10.19 -12.96
N GLY A 144 -0.91 10.50 -14.26
CA GLY A 144 -2.10 10.81 -15.06
C GLY A 144 -2.82 12.01 -14.43
N GLU A 145 -4.10 11.84 -14.11
CA GLU A 145 -4.91 12.85 -13.44
C GLU A 145 -4.87 12.76 -11.91
N ASP A 146 -4.37 11.64 -11.37
CA ASP A 146 -4.40 11.35 -9.95
C ASP A 146 -3.30 12.06 -9.16
N ASP A 147 -3.67 12.56 -7.98
CA ASP A 147 -2.72 13.03 -6.97
C ASP A 147 -1.96 11.83 -6.37
N ALA A 148 -0.63 11.87 -6.39
CA ALA A 148 0.20 10.82 -5.83
C ALA A 148 1.31 11.37 -4.95
N TYR A 149 1.85 10.52 -4.07
CA TYR A 149 2.86 10.90 -3.10
C TYR A 149 4.06 9.98 -3.21
N LEU A 150 5.24 10.51 -3.53
CA LEU A 150 6.50 9.78 -3.46
C LEU A 150 6.75 9.31 -2.04
N ILE A 151 7.01 8.01 -1.85
CA ILE A 151 7.22 7.39 -0.54
C ILE A 151 8.65 6.86 -0.38
N HIS A 152 9.10 6.72 0.87
CA HIS A 152 10.35 6.05 1.23
C HIS A 152 10.22 4.52 1.20
#